data_AF-A0A372RMW6-F1
#
_entry.id   AF-A0A372RMW6-F1
#
_cell.length_a   1.000
_cell.length_b   1.000
_cell.length_c   1.000
_cell.angle_alpha   90.00
_cell.angle_beta   90.00
_cell.angle_gamma   90.00
#
_symmetry.space_group_name_H-M   'P 1'
#
loop_
_entity.id
_entity.type
_entity.pdbx_description
1 polymer ?
#
loop_
_entity_poly.entity_id
_entity_poly.type
_entity_poly.pdbx_seq_one_letter_code
_entity_poly.pdbx_strand_id
1 'polypeptide(L)'
;MSSSRTNKRVRQQIVEDTDIFTPPPIEISRITIERILSKLSSLELKMDQTNTTLLNFSDKFSKFDDHLKNKPNDQNLISSAVKCIAKELIKIAIYPTQKQFLAKTEGFLSENYPEFYKRVSKKNWISYYETNIFPHLLEKHRSFRGTLSSRIKDTISEVQVAFAMALVEEFLNPKKDLLKIKEDTMQLRIEKYMDKFRNNSYEFSENEECSEEEQGEGNKGDETHESDNEE
;
A
#
# COMPACT_ATOMS: atom_id res chain seq x y z
N MET A 1 57.84 84.77 25.60
CA MET A 1 57.69 85.31 26.96
C MET A 1 56.21 85.36 27.32
N SER A 2 55.90 85.06 28.58
CA SER A 2 54.66 85.38 29.30
C SER A 2 53.37 84.60 29.01
N SER A 3 53.02 83.81 30.04
CA SER A 3 51.81 83.91 30.88
C SER A 3 50.41 83.59 30.35
N SER A 4 49.73 82.79 31.19
CA SER A 4 48.33 82.94 31.65
C SER A 4 47.22 82.67 30.65
N ARG A 5 46.04 82.16 31.02
CA ARG A 5 45.46 81.53 32.21
C ARG A 5 44.06 81.09 31.74
N THR A 6 43.57 80.00 32.31
CA THR A 6 42.16 79.75 32.64
C THR A 6 41.11 79.94 31.55
N ASN A 7 40.48 78.84 31.14
CA ASN A 7 39.02 78.81 31.07
C ASN A 7 38.52 77.37 31.06
N LYS A 8 37.62 77.09 32.02
CA LYS A 8 36.59 76.02 32.05
C LYS A 8 36.44 75.37 33.43
N ARG A 9 36.32 76.21 34.47
CA ARG A 9 35.79 75.87 35.80
C ARG A 9 34.27 75.60 35.79
N VAL A 10 33.59 75.54 34.65
CA VAL A 10 32.11 75.48 34.61
C VAL A 10 31.58 74.22 33.91
N ARG A 11 32.45 73.25 33.59
CA ARG A 11 32.03 71.89 33.14
C ARG A 11 32.21 70.82 34.21
N GLN A 12 32.69 71.20 35.40
CA GLN A 12 32.58 70.39 36.61
C GLN A 12 31.19 70.63 37.19
N GLN A 13 30.16 69.92 36.71
CA GLN A 13 28.98 69.61 37.54
C GLN A 13 27.99 68.65 36.86
N ILE A 14 28.16 68.26 35.59
CA ILE A 14 27.14 67.49 34.86
C ILE A 14 27.57 66.04 34.58
N VAL A 15 28.59 65.51 35.27
CA VAL A 15 29.01 64.11 35.08
C VAL A 15 29.29 63.45 36.43
N GLU A 16 28.33 63.56 37.34
CA GLU A 16 28.21 62.67 38.49
C GLU A 16 26.82 62.04 38.37
N ASP A 17 26.74 60.71 38.54
CA ASP A 17 25.52 59.88 38.50
C ASP A 17 25.16 59.22 37.15
N THR A 18 26.13 58.54 36.54
CA THR A 18 25.82 57.26 35.87
C THR A 18 26.72 56.17 36.45
N ASP A 19 26.22 55.54 37.52
CA ASP A 19 26.72 54.27 38.02
C ASP A 19 26.65 53.23 36.90
N ILE A 20 27.80 52.90 36.31
CA ILE A 20 27.99 51.65 35.60
C ILE A 20 28.63 50.69 36.61
N PHE A 21 27.79 49.88 37.25
CA PHE A 21 28.23 48.72 38.00
C PHE A 21 28.89 47.73 37.03
N THR A 22 30.21 47.82 36.87
CA THR A 22 31.01 46.75 36.25
C THR A 22 31.35 45.73 37.34
N PRO A 23 30.90 44.47 37.24
CA PRO A 23 31.28 43.47 38.23
C PRO A 23 32.81 43.25 38.16
N PRO A 24 33.47 42.98 39.30
CA PRO A 24 34.92 42.86 39.37
C PRO A 24 35.44 41.72 38.50
N PRO A 25 36.68 41.81 37.97
CA PRO A 25 37.29 40.76 37.18
C PRO A 25 37.40 39.47 37.99
N ILE A 26 36.84 38.37 37.48
CA ILE A 26 36.99 37.05 38.09
C ILE A 26 38.42 36.56 37.81
N GLU A 27 39.31 36.63 38.79
CA GLU A 27 40.66 36.07 38.68
C GLU A 27 40.61 34.53 38.80
N ILE A 28 40.75 33.85 37.66
CA ILE A 28 40.84 32.39 37.62
C ILE A 28 42.31 31.99 37.77
N SER A 29 42.61 31.16 38.78
CA SER A 29 43.98 30.70 39.02
C SER A 29 44.57 29.95 37.80
N ARG A 30 45.85 30.19 37.51
CA ARG A 30 46.59 29.50 36.44
C ARG A 30 46.50 27.97 36.53
N ILE A 31 46.52 27.44 37.75
CA ILE A 31 46.37 26.00 38.04
C ILE A 31 45.01 25.48 37.57
N THR A 32 43.95 26.28 37.71
CA THR A 32 42.61 25.95 37.22
C THR A 32 42.60 25.87 35.70
N ILE A 33 43.28 26.79 35.01
CA ILE A 33 43.38 26.81 33.54
C ILE A 33 44.15 25.59 33.04
N GLU A 34 45.30 25.27 33.63
CA GLU A 34 46.10 24.09 33.26
C GLU A 34 45.30 22.80 33.44
N ARG A 35 44.53 22.68 34.53
CA ARG A 35 43.65 21.52 34.76
C ARG A 35 42.52 21.40 33.73
N ILE A 36 41.98 22.52 33.24
CA ILE A 36 40.96 22.52 32.17
C ILE A 36 41.59 22.05 30.86
N LEU A 37 42.77 22.57 30.51
CA LEU A 37 43.50 22.18 29.30
C LEU A 37 43.82 20.68 29.29
N SER A 38 44.28 20.12 30.40
CA SER A 38 44.52 18.67 30.51
C SER A 38 43.24 17.84 30.27
N LYS A 39 42.10 18.29 30.79
CA LYS A 39 40.81 17.61 30.57
C LYS A 39 40.35 17.70 29.11
N LEU A 40 40.54 18.86 28.47
CA LEU A 40 40.20 19.04 27.05
C LEU A 40 41.06 18.13 26.16
N SER A 41 42.36 18.06 26.41
CA SER A 41 43.26 17.14 25.68
C SER A 41 42.86 15.67 25.87
N SER A 42 42.47 15.25 27.08
CA SER A 42 41.96 13.90 27.30
C SER A 42 40.63 13.62 26.59
N LEU A 43 39.77 14.62 26.43
CA LEU A 43 38.50 14.50 25.72
C LEU A 43 38.72 14.37 24.20
N GLU A 44 39.65 15.15 23.65
CA GLU A 44 40.06 15.08 22.24
C GLU A 44 40.54 13.67 21.89
N LEU A 45 41.45 13.11 22.69
CA LEU A 45 41.94 11.73 22.51
C LEU A 45 40.79 10.70 22.52
N LYS A 46 39.83 10.85 23.44
CA LYS A 46 38.67 9.95 23.51
C LYS A 46 37.77 10.08 22.29
N MET A 47 37.61 11.30 21.74
CA MET A 47 36.83 11.54 20.53
C MET A 47 37.43 10.81 19.33
N ASP A 48 38.75 10.89 19.16
CA ASP A 48 39.46 10.18 18.09
C ASP A 48 39.35 8.66 18.22
N GLN A 49 39.46 8.14 19.44
CA GLN A 49 39.23 6.72 19.73
C GLN A 49 37.81 6.30 19.36
N THR A 50 36.79 7.08 19.73
CA THR A 50 35.41 6.75 19.36
C THR A 50 35.19 6.80 17.83
N ASN A 51 35.76 7.79 17.15
CA ASN A 51 35.64 7.92 15.69
C ASN A 51 36.29 6.74 14.95
N THR A 52 37.48 6.32 15.37
CA THR A 52 38.14 5.13 14.79
C THR A 52 37.33 3.86 15.02
N THR A 53 36.73 3.67 16.20
CA THR A 53 35.84 2.52 16.43
C THR A 53 34.58 2.57 15.56
N LEU A 54 34.00 3.74 15.35
CA LEU A 54 32.82 3.93 14.52
C LEU A 54 33.09 3.64 13.04
N LEU A 55 34.24 4.10 12.51
CA LEU A 55 34.70 3.75 11.15
C LEU A 55 34.84 2.23 10.99
N ASN A 56 35.47 1.56 11.96
CA ASN A 56 35.61 0.10 11.95
C ASN A 56 34.27 -0.63 12.02
N PHE A 57 33.29 -0.12 12.77
CA PHE A 57 31.94 -0.69 12.80
C PHE A 57 31.19 -0.45 11.49
N SER A 58 31.31 0.73 10.89
CA SER A 58 30.75 1.05 9.58
C SER A 58 31.28 0.11 8.49
N ASP A 59 32.60 -0.15 8.47
CA ASP A 59 33.23 -1.08 7.52
C ASP A 59 32.81 -2.53 7.72
N LYS A 60 32.52 -2.93 8.97
CA LYS A 60 31.96 -4.26 9.25
C LYS A 60 30.49 -4.33 8.84
N PHE A 61 29.74 -3.25 9.02
CA PHE A 61 28.34 -3.16 8.65
C PHE A 61 28.14 -3.20 7.12
N SER A 62 28.99 -2.52 6.35
CA SER A 62 28.97 -2.59 4.88
C SER A 62 29.25 -4.00 4.36
N LYS A 63 30.25 -4.69 4.92
CA LYS A 63 30.53 -6.10 4.59
C LYS A 63 29.36 -7.03 4.95
N PHE A 64 28.65 -6.74 6.04
CA PHE A 64 27.46 -7.50 6.43
C PHE A 64 26.28 -7.26 5.46
N ASP A 65 26.09 -6.02 5.00
CA ASP A 65 25.09 -5.65 3.99
C ASP A 65 25.35 -6.37 2.65
N ASP A 66 26.61 -6.46 2.22
CA ASP A 66 26.98 -7.18 1.01
C ASP A 66 26.77 -8.71 1.11
N HIS A 67 26.90 -9.29 2.30
CA HIS A 67 26.50 -10.68 2.55
C HIS A 67 24.98 -10.90 2.55
N LEU A 68 24.20 -9.84 2.78
CA LEU A 68 22.73 -9.85 2.80
C LEU A 68 22.12 -9.61 1.42
N LYS A 69 22.88 -8.98 0.50
CA LYS A 69 22.56 -8.92 -0.93
C LYS A 69 22.67 -10.32 -1.53
N ASN A 70 21.56 -11.05 -1.42
CA ASN A 70 21.19 -12.30 -2.10
C ASN A 70 22.25 -12.89 -3.03
N LYS A 71 22.76 -14.07 -2.67
CA LYS A 71 23.57 -14.90 -3.57
C LYS A 71 22.80 -15.01 -4.91
N PRO A 72 23.39 -14.67 -6.07
CA PRO A 72 22.66 -14.56 -7.35
C PRO A 72 21.92 -15.84 -7.76
N ASN A 73 22.32 -16.98 -7.20
CA ASN A 73 21.66 -18.28 -7.38
C ASN A 73 20.24 -18.34 -6.76
N ASP A 74 20.00 -17.67 -5.63
CA ASP A 74 18.73 -17.75 -4.90
C ASP A 74 17.62 -16.95 -5.60
N GLN A 75 17.96 -15.83 -6.26
CA GLN A 75 17.00 -15.03 -7.02
C GLN A 75 16.44 -15.80 -8.23
N ASN A 76 17.29 -16.52 -8.95
CA ASN A 76 16.85 -17.37 -10.05
C ASN A 76 15.97 -18.53 -9.57
N LEU A 77 16.30 -19.13 -8.42
CA LEU A 77 15.49 -20.16 -7.78
C LEU A 77 14.10 -19.61 -7.43
N ILE A 78 14.03 -18.46 -6.76
CA ILE A 78 12.76 -17.84 -6.34
C ILE A 78 11.91 -17.50 -7.57
N SER A 79 12.50 -16.89 -8.61
CA SER A 79 11.79 -16.56 -9.84
C SER A 79 11.20 -17.80 -10.53
N SER A 80 11.98 -18.89 -10.60
CA SER A 80 11.50 -20.17 -11.12
C SER A 80 10.37 -20.76 -10.27
N ALA A 81 10.56 -20.78 -8.95
CA ALA A 81 9.58 -21.29 -7.99
C ALA A 81 8.25 -20.50 -8.08
N VAL A 82 8.31 -19.17 -8.08
CA VAL A 82 7.15 -18.29 -8.24
C VAL A 82 6.37 -18.63 -9.50
N LYS A 83 7.04 -18.83 -10.63
CA LYS A 83 6.40 -19.20 -11.90
C LYS A 83 5.68 -20.55 -11.81
N CYS A 84 6.30 -21.54 -11.18
CA CYS A 84 5.71 -22.88 -11.00
C CYS A 84 4.51 -22.84 -10.03
N ILE A 85 4.67 -22.20 -8.87
CA ILE A 85 3.61 -22.08 -7.86
C ILE A 85 2.40 -21.33 -8.44
N ALA A 86 2.62 -20.21 -9.13
CA ALA A 86 1.53 -19.45 -9.75
C ALA A 86 0.74 -20.28 -10.78
N LYS A 87 1.43 -21.13 -11.56
CA LYS A 87 0.79 -22.02 -12.55
C LYS A 87 -0.09 -23.08 -11.89
N GLU A 88 0.34 -23.62 -10.75
CA GLU A 88 -0.47 -24.58 -10.01
C GLU A 88 -1.61 -23.90 -9.24
N LEU A 89 -1.38 -22.70 -8.70
CA LEU A 89 -2.41 -21.96 -7.98
C LEU A 89 -3.56 -21.53 -8.86
N ILE A 90 -3.31 -21.03 -10.07
CA ILE A 90 -4.38 -20.53 -10.96
C ILE A 90 -5.34 -21.65 -11.40
N LYS A 91 -4.89 -22.91 -11.40
CA LYS A 91 -5.74 -24.09 -11.64
C LYS A 91 -6.70 -24.38 -10.48
N ILE A 92 -6.32 -24.00 -9.27
CA ILE A 92 -7.07 -24.27 -8.04
C ILE A 92 -7.99 -23.09 -7.71
N ALA A 93 -7.49 -21.86 -7.80
CA ALA A 93 -8.22 -20.65 -7.43
C ALA A 93 -7.84 -19.44 -8.29
N ILE A 94 -8.86 -18.77 -8.84
CA ILE A 94 -8.73 -17.49 -9.56
C ILE A 94 -8.45 -16.33 -8.59
N TYR A 95 -8.93 -16.44 -7.35
CA TYR A 95 -8.68 -15.49 -6.27
C TYR A 95 -8.23 -16.24 -5.00
N PRO A 96 -6.95 -16.66 -4.93
CA PRO A 96 -6.46 -17.37 -3.77
C PRO A 96 -6.37 -16.46 -2.55
N THR A 97 -6.60 -17.01 -1.36
CA THR A 97 -6.38 -16.31 -0.09
C THR A 97 -4.89 -16.30 0.27
N GLN A 98 -4.50 -15.40 1.18
CA GLN A 98 -3.11 -15.32 1.66
C GLN A 98 -2.61 -16.66 2.22
N LYS A 99 -3.46 -17.36 2.96
CA LYS A 99 -3.16 -18.68 3.52
C LYS A 99 -2.93 -19.74 2.44
N GLN A 100 -3.69 -19.68 1.34
CA GLN A 100 -3.49 -20.59 0.21
C GLN A 100 -2.17 -20.33 -0.52
N PHE A 101 -1.80 -19.06 -0.73
CA PHE A 101 -0.49 -18.72 -1.28
C PHE A 101 0.65 -19.24 -0.40
N LEU A 102 0.57 -19.00 0.92
CA LEU A 102 1.58 -19.43 1.87
C LEU A 102 1.73 -20.95 1.89
N ALA A 103 0.63 -21.68 2.08
CA ALA A 103 0.65 -23.14 2.19
C ALA A 103 1.18 -23.81 0.90
N LYS A 104 0.78 -23.31 -0.27
CA LYS A 104 1.27 -23.84 -1.55
C LYS A 104 2.76 -23.55 -1.75
N THR A 105 3.21 -22.36 -1.34
CA THR A 105 4.62 -21.96 -1.43
C THR A 105 5.49 -22.79 -0.50
N GLU A 106 5.07 -22.97 0.75
CA GLU A 106 5.78 -23.77 1.74
C GLU A 106 5.89 -25.25 1.32
N GLY A 107 4.77 -25.83 0.85
CA GLY A 107 4.78 -27.20 0.32
C GLY A 107 5.74 -27.35 -0.86
N PHE A 108 5.69 -26.43 -1.82
CA PHE A 108 6.55 -26.50 -3.00
C PHE A 108 8.04 -26.35 -2.65
N LEU A 109 8.41 -25.41 -1.78
CA LEU A 109 9.81 -25.15 -1.44
C LEU A 109 10.42 -26.23 -0.53
N SER A 110 9.63 -26.76 0.42
CA SER A 110 10.09 -27.84 1.29
C SER A 110 10.34 -29.14 0.52
N GLU A 111 9.55 -29.41 -0.53
CA GLU A 111 9.69 -30.59 -1.38
C GLU A 111 10.80 -30.44 -2.44
N ASN A 112 10.82 -29.32 -3.17
CA ASN A 112 11.71 -29.15 -4.33
C ASN A 112 13.06 -28.54 -3.96
N TYR A 113 13.13 -27.75 -2.88
CA TYR A 113 14.34 -27.03 -2.46
C TYR A 113 14.57 -27.11 -0.95
N PRO A 114 14.69 -28.33 -0.36
CA PRO A 114 14.73 -28.52 1.09
C PRO A 114 15.89 -27.79 1.76
N GLU A 115 17.06 -27.72 1.12
CA GLU A 115 18.23 -27.02 1.68
C GLU A 115 18.09 -25.49 1.66
N PHE A 116 17.41 -24.95 0.64
CA PHE A 116 17.02 -23.54 0.63
C PHE A 116 15.99 -23.26 1.73
N TYR A 117 14.95 -24.09 1.80
CA TYR A 117 13.86 -23.93 2.77
C TYR A 117 14.38 -24.00 4.21
N LYS A 118 15.21 -24.99 4.56
CA LYS A 118 15.84 -25.09 5.89
C LYS A 118 16.71 -23.88 6.22
N ARG A 119 17.41 -23.31 5.24
CA ARG A 119 18.27 -22.12 5.45
C ARG A 119 17.44 -20.89 5.78
N VAL A 120 16.36 -20.67 5.05
CA VAL A 120 15.46 -19.52 5.22
C VAL A 120 14.55 -19.69 6.44
N SER A 121 14.01 -20.89 6.65
CA SER A 121 13.08 -21.21 7.73
C SER A 121 13.68 -21.02 9.13
N LYS A 122 15.01 -21.16 9.28
CA LYS A 122 15.73 -20.86 10.53
C LYS A 122 15.61 -19.41 11.00
N LYS A 123 15.35 -18.47 10.09
CA LYS A 123 15.22 -17.03 10.38
C LYS A 123 13.88 -16.54 9.85
N ASN A 124 12.85 -16.65 10.69
CA ASN A 124 11.53 -16.06 10.47
C ASN A 124 10.97 -16.22 9.03
N TRP A 125 10.62 -17.47 8.67
CA TRP A 125 10.05 -17.85 7.37
C TRP A 125 8.97 -16.89 6.86
N ILE A 126 8.03 -16.51 7.72
CA ILE A 126 6.88 -15.66 7.35
C ILE A 126 7.36 -14.31 6.83
N SER A 127 8.25 -13.64 7.56
CA SER A 127 8.81 -12.35 7.15
C SER A 127 9.58 -12.46 5.83
N TYR A 128 10.38 -13.52 5.66
CA TYR A 128 11.08 -13.73 4.40
C TYR A 128 10.10 -13.91 3.23
N TYR A 129 9.08 -14.74 3.41
CA TYR A 129 8.05 -15.00 2.40
C TYR A 129 7.33 -13.71 2.01
N GLU A 130 6.87 -12.93 2.99
CA GLU A 130 6.12 -11.69 2.76
C GLU A 130 6.94 -10.64 2.01
N THR A 131 8.24 -10.55 2.26
CA THR A 131 9.10 -9.56 1.62
C THR A 131 9.67 -10.03 0.28
N ASN A 132 10.09 -11.29 0.17
CA ASN A 132 10.91 -11.76 -0.97
C ASN A 132 10.16 -12.63 -1.98
N ILE A 133 9.03 -13.24 -1.61
CA ILE A 133 8.32 -14.20 -2.48
C ILE A 133 6.92 -13.70 -2.81
N PHE A 134 6.16 -13.31 -1.79
CA PHE A 134 4.74 -12.99 -1.94
C PHE A 134 4.44 -11.89 -2.96
N PRO A 135 5.16 -10.75 -3.02
CA PRO A 135 4.86 -9.69 -3.97
C PRO A 135 4.99 -10.16 -5.42
N HIS A 136 6.07 -10.87 -5.73
CA HIS A 136 6.33 -11.44 -7.05
C HIS A 136 5.34 -12.55 -7.40
N LEU A 137 4.98 -13.37 -6.42
CA LEU A 137 3.98 -14.43 -6.60
C LEU A 137 2.60 -13.87 -6.90
N LEU A 138 2.19 -12.84 -6.15
CA LEU A 138 0.92 -12.16 -6.33
C LEU A 138 0.84 -11.49 -7.70
N GLU A 139 1.89 -10.76 -8.09
CA GLU A 139 1.98 -10.13 -9.40
C GLU A 139 1.90 -11.18 -10.53
N LYS A 140 2.63 -12.28 -10.40
CA LYS A 140 2.62 -13.34 -11.42
C LYS A 140 1.27 -14.04 -11.52
N HIS A 141 0.61 -14.28 -10.40
CA HIS A 141 -0.72 -14.86 -10.37
C HIS A 141 -1.76 -13.92 -11.00
N ARG A 142 -1.71 -12.61 -10.69
CA ARG A 142 -2.55 -11.58 -11.32
C ARG A 142 -2.33 -11.52 -12.84
N SER A 143 -1.09 -11.63 -13.29
CA SER A 143 -0.77 -11.70 -14.72
C SER A 143 -1.42 -12.92 -15.38
N PHE A 144 -1.33 -14.11 -14.79
CA PHE A 144 -2.00 -15.30 -15.31
C PHE A 144 -3.52 -15.17 -15.33
N ARG A 145 -4.11 -14.56 -14.30
CA ARG A 145 -5.54 -14.25 -14.28
C ARG A 145 -5.92 -13.30 -15.42
N GLY A 146 -5.12 -12.27 -15.69
CA GLY A 146 -5.35 -11.36 -16.81
C GLY A 146 -5.30 -12.07 -18.16
N THR A 147 -4.30 -12.92 -18.38
CA THR A 147 -4.21 -13.75 -19.59
C THR A 147 -5.40 -14.71 -19.73
N LEU A 148 -5.81 -15.34 -18.62
CA LEU A 148 -6.97 -16.22 -18.61
C LEU A 148 -8.25 -15.45 -18.96
N SER A 149 -8.46 -14.27 -18.37
CA SER A 149 -9.61 -13.40 -18.66
C SER A 149 -9.68 -13.00 -20.13
N SER A 150 -8.54 -12.59 -20.72
CA SER A 150 -8.48 -12.24 -22.15
C SER A 150 -8.88 -13.43 -23.02
N ARG A 151 -8.32 -14.62 -22.76
CA ARG A 151 -8.65 -15.83 -23.53
C ARG A 151 -10.12 -16.20 -23.38
N ILE A 152 -10.66 -16.11 -22.17
CA ILE A 152 -12.07 -16.36 -21.90
C ILE A 152 -12.94 -15.39 -22.72
N LYS A 153 -12.62 -14.10 -22.68
CA LYS A 153 -13.33 -13.07 -23.46
C LYS A 153 -13.32 -13.37 -24.96
N ASP A 154 -12.18 -13.82 -25.49
CA ASP A 154 -12.03 -14.15 -26.91
C ASP A 154 -12.80 -15.43 -27.31
N THR A 155 -13.06 -16.34 -26.36
CA THR A 155 -13.75 -17.62 -26.62
C THR A 155 -15.24 -17.63 -26.30
N ILE A 156 -15.71 -16.79 -25.38
CA ILE A 156 -17.10 -16.77 -24.94
C ILE A 156 -17.95 -16.05 -25.98
N SER A 157 -19.08 -16.64 -26.36
CA SER A 157 -20.04 -15.98 -27.24
C SER A 157 -20.89 -14.95 -26.50
N GLU A 158 -21.36 -13.92 -27.20
CA GLU A 158 -22.28 -12.93 -26.65
C GLU A 158 -23.52 -13.58 -26.02
N VAL A 159 -24.03 -14.67 -26.62
CA VAL A 159 -25.17 -15.45 -26.09
C VAL A 159 -24.85 -16.06 -24.72
N GLN A 160 -23.63 -16.56 -24.52
CA GLN A 160 -23.21 -17.09 -23.23
C GLN A 160 -23.08 -15.99 -22.17
N VAL A 161 -22.59 -14.80 -22.55
CA VAL A 161 -22.56 -13.64 -21.63
C VAL A 161 -23.98 -13.19 -21.29
N ALA A 162 -24.86 -13.05 -22.28
CA ALA A 162 -26.26 -12.69 -22.11
C ALA A 162 -27.00 -13.66 -21.18
N PHE A 163 -26.74 -14.96 -21.34
CA PHE A 163 -27.30 -15.99 -20.48
C PHE A 163 -26.78 -15.89 -19.04
N ALA A 164 -25.47 -15.70 -18.85
CA ALA A 164 -24.91 -15.50 -17.51
C ALA A 164 -25.51 -14.26 -16.82
N MET A 165 -25.66 -13.15 -17.56
CA MET A 165 -26.31 -11.93 -17.08
C MET A 165 -27.77 -12.19 -16.66
N ALA A 166 -28.54 -12.90 -17.50
CA ALA A 166 -29.91 -13.27 -17.20
C ALA A 166 -30.03 -14.14 -15.94
N LEU A 167 -29.11 -15.09 -15.76
CA LEU A 167 -29.05 -15.91 -14.55
C LEU A 167 -28.75 -15.04 -13.32
N VAL A 168 -27.71 -14.20 -13.37
CA VAL A 168 -27.34 -13.32 -12.25
C VAL A 168 -28.50 -12.41 -11.86
N GLU A 169 -29.18 -11.79 -12.83
CA GLU A 169 -30.35 -10.95 -12.59
C GLU A 169 -31.54 -11.75 -12.05
N GLU A 170 -31.64 -13.05 -12.31
CA GLU A 170 -32.72 -13.89 -11.80
C GLU A 170 -32.43 -14.37 -10.37
N PHE A 171 -31.18 -14.79 -10.13
CA PHE A 171 -30.74 -15.34 -8.85
C PHE A 171 -30.51 -14.29 -7.77
N LEU A 172 -30.01 -13.12 -8.15
CA LEU A 172 -29.67 -12.06 -7.21
C LEU A 172 -30.79 -11.03 -7.04
N ASN A 173 -31.97 -11.26 -7.61
CA ASN A 173 -33.09 -10.34 -7.46
C ASN A 173 -33.74 -10.47 -6.07
N PRO A 174 -33.58 -9.49 -5.17
CA PRO A 174 -34.13 -9.57 -3.81
C PRO A 174 -35.65 -9.50 -3.79
N LYS A 175 -36.30 -9.07 -4.88
CA LYS A 175 -37.76 -9.00 -5.01
C LYS A 175 -38.40 -10.35 -5.39
N LYS A 176 -37.58 -11.37 -5.68
CA LYS A 176 -38.04 -12.71 -6.03
C LYS A 176 -37.84 -13.66 -4.85
N ASP A 177 -38.87 -13.80 -4.02
CA ASP A 177 -38.87 -14.71 -2.87
C ASP A 177 -38.82 -16.20 -3.28
N LEU A 178 -39.24 -16.51 -4.52
CA LEU A 178 -39.21 -17.85 -5.10
C LEU A 178 -38.41 -17.88 -6.41
N LEU A 179 -37.31 -18.61 -6.39
CA LEU A 179 -36.52 -18.94 -7.58
C LEU A 179 -37.35 -19.81 -8.54
N LYS A 180 -37.94 -19.18 -9.57
CA LYS A 180 -38.65 -19.88 -10.66
C LYS A 180 -37.94 -19.60 -11.98
N ILE A 181 -37.04 -20.50 -12.34
CA ILE A 181 -36.34 -20.45 -13.64
C ILE A 181 -37.23 -21.15 -14.66
N LYS A 182 -37.96 -20.36 -15.45
CA LYS A 182 -38.71 -20.85 -16.63
C LYS A 182 -37.93 -20.52 -17.89
N GLU A 183 -38.00 -21.44 -18.87
CA GLU A 183 -37.29 -21.30 -20.13
C GLU A 183 -37.67 -20.01 -20.88
N ASP A 184 -38.97 -19.73 -21.02
CA ASP A 184 -39.47 -18.52 -21.70
C ASP A 184 -38.96 -17.23 -21.03
N THR A 185 -38.89 -17.21 -19.70
CA THR A 185 -38.39 -16.06 -18.93
C THR A 185 -36.90 -15.84 -19.17
N MET A 186 -36.12 -16.92 -19.24
CA MET A 186 -34.70 -16.85 -19.55
C MET A 186 -34.47 -16.42 -20.99
N GLN A 187 -35.23 -16.95 -21.96
CA GLN A 187 -35.15 -16.57 -23.36
C GLN A 187 -35.41 -15.06 -23.55
N LEU A 188 -36.47 -14.52 -22.95
CA LEU A 188 -36.77 -13.08 -22.99
C LEU A 188 -35.63 -12.22 -22.43
N ARG A 189 -35.02 -12.65 -21.32
CA ARG A 189 -33.89 -11.91 -20.71
C ARG A 189 -32.63 -11.99 -21.58
N ILE A 190 -32.32 -13.17 -22.12
CA ILE A 190 -31.18 -13.33 -23.04
C ILE A 190 -31.36 -12.41 -24.25
N GLU A 191 -32.54 -12.39 -24.87
CA GLU A 191 -32.84 -11.54 -26.02
C GLU A 191 -32.64 -10.05 -25.69
N LYS A 192 -33.17 -9.60 -24.54
CA LYS A 192 -32.91 -8.24 -24.01
C LYS A 192 -31.42 -7.92 -23.90
N TYR A 193 -30.60 -8.83 -23.36
CA TYR A 193 -29.16 -8.60 -23.24
C TYR A 193 -28.43 -8.65 -24.60
N MET A 194 -28.86 -9.51 -25.52
CA MET A 194 -28.33 -9.56 -26.88
C MET A 194 -28.58 -8.24 -27.64
N ASP A 195 -29.75 -7.65 -27.47
CA ASP A 195 -30.05 -6.34 -28.07
C ASP A 195 -29.23 -5.22 -27.43
N LYS A 196 -28.95 -5.29 -26.12
CA LYS A 196 -28.01 -4.37 -25.46
C LYS A 196 -26.58 -4.46 -26.01
N PHE A 197 -26.10 -5.67 -26.32
CA PHE A 197 -24.78 -5.87 -26.93
C PHE A 197 -24.72 -5.28 -28.34
N ARG A 198 -25.75 -5.51 -29.16
CA ARG A 198 -25.85 -4.96 -30.52
C ARG A 198 -25.83 -3.43 -30.55
N ASN A 199 -26.46 -2.79 -29.56
CA ASN A 199 -26.56 -1.34 -29.46
C ASN A 199 -25.37 -0.68 -28.73
N ASN A 200 -24.36 -1.46 -28.34
CA ASN A 200 -23.17 -1.01 -27.58
C ASN A 200 -23.50 -0.13 -26.36
N SER A 201 -24.64 -0.38 -25.71
CA SER A 201 -25.17 0.40 -24.59
C SER A 201 -24.58 -0.01 -23.23
N TYR A 202 -23.53 -0.82 -23.22
CA TYR A 202 -22.85 -1.30 -22.02
C TYR A 202 -21.67 -0.37 -21.69
N GLU A 203 -21.95 0.82 -21.17
CA GLU A 203 -20.93 1.56 -20.45
C GLU A 203 -20.86 1.03 -19.02
N PHE A 204 -19.70 0.54 -18.60
CA PHE A 204 -19.44 0.27 -17.19
C PHE A 204 -19.18 1.62 -16.51
N SER A 205 -20.26 2.30 -16.13
CA SER A 205 -20.20 3.46 -15.24
C SER A 205 -19.91 2.96 -13.83
N GLU A 206 -18.78 3.36 -13.24
CA GLU A 206 -18.45 3.10 -11.82
C GLU A 206 -19.45 3.75 -10.84
N ASN A 207 -20.47 4.47 -11.34
CA ASN A 207 -21.41 5.29 -10.56
C ASN A 207 -22.89 4.98 -10.82
N GLU A 208 -23.27 3.79 -11.29
CA GLU A 208 -24.71 3.45 -11.39
C GLU A 208 -25.25 2.90 -10.07
N GLU A 209 -25.70 3.84 -9.22
CA GLU A 209 -26.67 3.56 -8.17
C GLU A 209 -27.96 2.98 -8.75
N CYS A 210 -28.51 2.05 -7.98
CA CYS A 210 -29.74 1.30 -8.25
C CYS A 210 -30.90 2.26 -8.56
N SER A 211 -31.41 2.23 -9.79
CA SER A 211 -32.70 2.82 -10.12
C SER A 211 -33.65 1.74 -10.62
N GLU A 212 -34.77 1.67 -9.94
CA GLU A 212 -35.86 0.71 -10.11
C GLU A 212 -36.77 1.21 -11.25
N GLU A 213 -37.11 0.34 -12.19
CA GLU A 213 -38.29 0.54 -13.03
C GLU A 213 -39.46 -0.22 -12.38
N GLU A 214 -40.34 0.51 -11.71
CA GLU A 214 -41.67 0.04 -11.33
C GLU A 214 -42.51 -0.17 -12.60
N GLN A 215 -42.94 -1.41 -12.84
CA GLN A 215 -44.06 -1.67 -13.75
C GLN A 215 -45.36 -1.44 -12.99
N GLY A 216 -46.09 -0.38 -13.38
CA GLY A 216 -47.44 -0.14 -12.91
C GLY A 216 -48.38 -1.26 -13.34
N GLU A 217 -48.87 -2.03 -12.37
CA GLU A 217 -50.00 -2.94 -12.53
C GLU A 217 -51.28 -2.13 -12.77
N GLY A 218 -52.03 -2.53 -13.79
CA GLY A 218 -53.33 -1.96 -14.11
C GLY A 218 -54.37 -2.26 -13.02
N ASN A 219 -55.21 -1.26 -12.73
CA ASN A 219 -56.38 -1.48 -11.91
C ASN A 219 -57.63 -1.56 -12.80
N LYS A 220 -58.25 -2.74 -12.80
CA LYS A 220 -59.64 -2.95 -13.25
C LYS A 220 -60.57 -2.31 -12.22
N GLY A 221 -61.38 -1.35 -12.65
CA GLY A 221 -62.60 -0.95 -11.96
C GLY A 221 -63.78 -1.28 -12.86
N ASP A 222 -64.51 -2.33 -12.48
CA ASP A 222 -65.81 -2.72 -13.00
C ASP A 222 -66.85 -2.16 -12.04
N GLU A 223 -67.85 -1.40 -12.52
CA GLU A 223 -69.17 -1.24 -11.88
C GLU A 223 -70.16 -0.55 -12.84
N THR A 224 -70.95 -1.41 -13.51
CA THR A 224 -72.42 -1.39 -13.68
C THR A 224 -73.21 -0.14 -14.12
N HIS A 225 -73.89 -0.33 -15.26
CA HIS A 225 -75.31 -0.01 -15.58
C HIS A 225 -75.90 1.34 -15.21
N GLU A 226 -76.29 2.11 -16.23
CA GLU A 226 -77.69 2.57 -16.36
C GLU A 226 -78.02 2.85 -17.84
N SER A 227 -79.12 2.27 -18.28
CA SER A 227 -79.68 2.39 -19.61
C SER A 227 -81.06 3.00 -19.45
N ASP A 228 -81.26 4.21 -19.98
CA ASP A 228 -82.57 4.80 -20.30
C ASP A 228 -82.32 5.70 -21.54
N ASN A 229 -82.81 5.39 -22.74
CA ASN A 229 -84.17 5.40 -23.29
C ASN A 229 -84.45 6.70 -24.09
N GLU A 230 -84.95 6.51 -25.33
CA GLU A 230 -85.66 7.45 -26.22
C GLU A 230 -84.91 8.73 -26.67
N GLU A 231 -84.68 8.99 -27.97
CA GLU A 231 -85.65 9.31 -29.04
C GLU A 231 -85.04 9.13 -30.44
#